data_AF-A0A1X0FUH7-F1
#
_entry.id   AF-A0A1X0FUH7-F1
#
_cell.length_a   1.000
_cell.length_b   1.000
_cell.length_c   1.000
_cell.angle_alpha   90.00
_cell.angle_beta   90.00
_cell.angle_gamma   90.00
#
_symmetry.space_group_name_H-M   'P 1'
#
loop_
_entity.id
_entity.type
_entity.pdbx_description
1 polymer ?
#
loop_
_entity_poly.entity_id
_entity_poly.type
_entity_poly.pdbx_seq_one_letter_code
_entity_poly.pdbx_strand_id
1 'polypeptide(L)'
;MGRQWFPVARSVDVQDGPVGVHLLGRGLVLWRSSSGAVVAAPDLCTHSKGDLTKGEVNDGRLVCPKHGWTFGDEGRCVFKPSGLSINEKAHLKVHPCTERFGLIWVSLNPPSTEPIDLNCEGDVGYRRIHTSATVWRSNPVQIIETLLAQNNPSFVDLAAEVPFFVHGAVKSDDGTTHRRLVSCAPSDNRTSLVTAVIWTNSDGHGDDAEIVKATMADLDEVKSTAEKAPGPASADIPVGDGSSAEWKRQFLTLMGQGVER
;
A
#
# COMPACT_ATOMS: atom_id res chain seq x y z
N MET A 1 -6.96 11.08 7.12
CA MET A 1 -6.31 10.03 6.30
C MET A 1 -6.72 9.95 4.84
N GLY A 2 -8.00 10.12 4.44
CA GLY A 2 -8.43 9.75 3.09
C GLY A 2 -7.84 10.53 1.90
N ARG A 3 -6.98 11.55 2.12
CA ARG A 3 -6.26 12.32 1.08
C ARG A 3 -4.78 11.94 1.00
N GLN A 4 -4.39 10.85 1.65
CA GLN A 4 -3.03 10.33 1.69
C GLN A 4 -2.90 9.13 0.76
N TRP A 5 -1.67 8.87 0.31
CA TRP A 5 -1.36 7.74 -0.55
C TRP A 5 -1.00 6.50 0.26
N PHE A 6 -1.57 5.36 -0.12
CA PHE A 6 -1.27 4.06 0.48
C PHE A 6 -1.01 3.03 -0.62
N PRO A 7 0.06 2.21 -0.53
CA PRO A 7 0.23 1.08 -1.41
C PRO A 7 -0.74 -0.03 -1.00
N VAL A 8 -1.56 -0.47 -1.94
CA VAL A 8 -2.65 -1.42 -1.69
C VAL A 8 -2.45 -2.78 -2.37
N ALA A 9 -1.49 -2.87 -3.31
CA ALA A 9 -1.14 -4.10 -4.00
C ALA A 9 0.26 -3.98 -4.60
N ARG A 10 0.89 -5.11 -4.94
CA ARG A 10 2.05 -5.09 -5.84
C ARG A 10 1.55 -4.94 -7.27
N SER A 11 2.32 -4.23 -8.09
CA SER A 11 2.00 -4.05 -9.51
C SER A 11 1.86 -5.39 -10.25
N VAL A 12 2.72 -6.35 -9.90
CA VAL A 12 2.73 -7.71 -10.46
C VAL A 12 1.50 -8.54 -10.10
N ASP A 13 0.74 -8.15 -9.06
CA ASP A 13 -0.49 -8.86 -8.68
C ASP A 13 -1.69 -8.41 -9.53
N VAL A 14 -1.61 -7.23 -10.17
CA VAL A 14 -2.69 -6.65 -10.97
C VAL A 14 -2.34 -6.78 -12.46
N GLN A 15 -2.56 -7.97 -13.03
CA GLN A 15 -2.22 -8.27 -14.43
C GLN A 15 -3.46 -8.70 -15.22
N ASP A 16 -3.92 -9.94 -15.02
CA ASP A 16 -4.89 -10.58 -15.93
C ASP A 16 -6.37 -10.35 -15.53
N GLY A 17 -6.64 -9.97 -14.28
CA GLY A 17 -7.99 -9.89 -13.76
C GLY A 17 -8.19 -8.81 -12.70
N PRO A 18 -9.43 -8.62 -12.23
CA PRO A 18 -9.70 -7.65 -11.18
C PRO A 18 -9.14 -8.15 -9.84
N VAL A 19 -8.48 -7.27 -9.11
CA VAL A 19 -7.92 -7.57 -7.78
C VAL A 19 -8.70 -6.81 -6.72
N GLY A 20 -9.17 -7.53 -5.71
CA GLY A 20 -9.85 -6.96 -4.55
C GLY A 20 -8.85 -6.55 -3.46
N VAL A 21 -8.97 -5.32 -2.98
CA VAL A 21 -8.14 -4.80 -1.88
C VAL A 21 -9.01 -4.05 -0.87
N HIS A 22 -8.52 -3.89 0.35
CA HIS A 22 -9.18 -3.09 1.38
C HIS A 22 -8.28 -1.94 1.81
N LEU A 23 -8.86 -0.73 1.90
CA LEU A 23 -8.19 0.46 2.39
C LEU A 23 -9.13 1.27 3.27
N LEU A 24 -8.73 1.53 4.52
CA LEU A 24 -9.47 2.31 5.51
C LEU A 24 -10.95 1.85 5.65
N GLY A 25 -11.15 0.53 5.70
CA GLY A 25 -12.45 -0.12 5.83
C GLY A 25 -13.30 -0.16 4.56
N ARG A 26 -12.73 0.19 3.40
CA ARG A 26 -13.43 0.20 2.11
C ARG A 26 -12.88 -0.85 1.17
N GLY A 27 -13.77 -1.68 0.61
CA GLY A 27 -13.44 -2.63 -0.46
C GLY A 27 -13.29 -1.90 -1.79
N LEU A 28 -12.17 -2.12 -2.46
CA LEU A 28 -11.83 -1.55 -3.76
C LEU A 28 -11.55 -2.68 -4.76
N VAL A 29 -11.82 -2.39 -6.03
CA VAL A 29 -11.40 -3.20 -7.17
C VAL A 29 -10.30 -2.45 -7.92
N LEU A 30 -9.22 -3.18 -8.25
CA LEU A 30 -8.13 -2.74 -9.09
C LEU A 30 -8.15 -3.53 -10.39
N TRP A 31 -7.92 -2.87 -11.53
CA TRP A 31 -7.66 -3.57 -12.79
C TRP A 31 -6.76 -2.73 -13.70
N ARG A 32 -6.17 -3.34 -14.72
CA ARG A 32 -5.45 -2.60 -15.77
C ARG A 32 -6.40 -2.25 -16.91
N SER A 33 -6.40 -0.98 -17.27
CA SER A 33 -7.12 -0.44 -18.42
C SER A 33 -6.48 -0.87 -19.73
N SER A 34 -7.10 -0.53 -20.85
CA SER A 34 -6.59 -0.84 -22.19
C SER A 34 -5.23 -0.18 -22.49
N SER A 35 -4.93 0.92 -21.80
CA SER A 35 -3.63 1.61 -21.88
C SER A 35 -2.53 0.99 -21.00
N GLY A 36 -2.86 -0.03 -20.20
CA GLY A 36 -1.98 -0.60 -19.17
C GLY A 36 -1.98 0.17 -17.85
N ALA A 37 -2.55 1.37 -17.80
CA ALA A 37 -2.70 2.13 -16.56
C ALA A 37 -3.65 1.42 -15.59
N VAL A 38 -3.29 1.41 -14.31
CA VAL A 38 -4.15 0.87 -13.25
C VAL A 38 -5.36 1.79 -13.01
N VAL A 39 -6.51 1.19 -12.72
CA VAL A 39 -7.72 1.89 -12.30
C VAL A 39 -8.15 1.33 -10.95
N ALA A 40 -8.49 2.22 -10.01
CA ALA A 40 -9.02 1.88 -8.70
C ALA A 40 -10.45 2.43 -8.54
N ALA A 41 -11.39 1.60 -8.11
CA ALA A 41 -12.77 2.02 -7.85
C ALA A 41 -13.35 1.28 -6.63
N PRO A 42 -14.46 1.74 -6.04
CA PRO A 42 -15.23 0.92 -5.10
C PRO A 42 -15.60 -0.42 -5.73
N ASP A 43 -15.50 -1.51 -4.97
CA ASP A 43 -15.84 -2.86 -5.43
C ASP A 43 -17.37 -3.11 -5.50
N LEU A 44 -18.09 -2.19 -6.15
CA LEU A 44 -19.55 -2.22 -6.24
C LEU A 44 -20.00 -1.67 -7.58
N CYS A 45 -20.64 -2.53 -8.38
CA CYS A 45 -21.23 -2.13 -9.65
C CYS A 45 -22.27 -1.01 -9.46
N THR A 46 -22.21 0.04 -10.29
CA THR A 46 -23.16 1.17 -10.29
C THR A 46 -24.60 0.76 -10.61
N HIS A 47 -24.80 -0.39 -11.26
CA HIS A 47 -26.12 -0.91 -11.60
C HIS A 47 -26.89 -1.44 -10.37
N SER A 48 -26.37 -2.47 -9.70
CA SER A 48 -27.08 -3.13 -8.60
C SER A 48 -26.12 -3.66 -7.51
N LYS A 49 -24.99 -2.97 -7.33
CA LYS A 49 -24.04 -3.20 -6.24
C LYS A 49 -23.49 -4.64 -6.16
N GLY A 50 -23.33 -5.30 -7.31
CA GLY A 50 -22.62 -6.57 -7.38
C GLY A 50 -21.11 -6.37 -7.26
N ASP A 51 -20.44 -7.33 -6.63
CA ASP A 51 -18.98 -7.36 -6.44
C ASP A 51 -18.29 -7.43 -7.81
N LEU A 52 -17.48 -6.42 -8.12
CA LEU A 52 -16.78 -6.30 -9.40
C LEU A 52 -15.51 -7.16 -9.43
N THR A 53 -14.90 -7.41 -8.26
CA THR A 53 -13.76 -8.32 -8.09
C THR A 53 -14.07 -9.76 -8.47
N LYS A 54 -15.34 -10.16 -8.49
CA LYS A 54 -15.79 -11.48 -8.98
C LYS A 54 -16.00 -11.50 -10.50
N GLY A 55 -15.72 -10.40 -11.17
CA GLY A 55 -15.80 -10.26 -12.62
C GLY A 55 -14.54 -10.72 -13.32
N GLU A 56 -14.38 -10.23 -14.55
CA GLU A 56 -13.23 -10.49 -15.41
C GLU A 56 -12.78 -9.19 -16.08
N VAL A 57 -11.54 -9.16 -16.58
CA VAL A 57 -11.01 -8.06 -17.37
C VAL A 57 -10.81 -8.55 -18.80
N ASN A 58 -11.54 -7.96 -19.75
CA ASN A 58 -11.45 -8.27 -21.17
C ASN A 58 -10.98 -7.02 -21.92
N ASP A 59 -9.83 -7.10 -22.60
CA ASP A 59 -9.23 -5.98 -23.35
C ASP A 59 -9.13 -4.69 -22.52
N GLY A 60 -8.72 -4.83 -21.25
CA GLY A 60 -8.60 -3.72 -20.30
C GLY A 60 -9.93 -3.16 -19.79
N ARG A 61 -11.03 -3.91 -19.94
CA ARG A 61 -12.36 -3.53 -19.47
C ARG A 61 -12.88 -4.51 -18.43
N LEU A 62 -13.29 -3.97 -17.29
CA LEU A 62 -13.87 -4.72 -16.19
C LEU A 62 -15.32 -5.08 -16.47
N VAL A 63 -15.63 -6.36 -16.55
CA VAL A 63 -16.98 -6.89 -16.78
C VAL A 63 -17.58 -7.35 -15.45
N CYS A 64 -18.70 -6.73 -15.06
CA CYS A 64 -19.44 -7.13 -13.87
C CYS A 64 -20.07 -8.52 -14.06
N PRO A 65 -19.86 -9.47 -13.13
CA PRO A 65 -20.30 -10.87 -13.30
C PRO A 65 -21.82 -11.03 -13.24
N LYS A 66 -22.54 -10.05 -12.67
CA LYS A 66 -23.97 -10.16 -12.41
C LYS A 66 -24.83 -9.93 -13.65
N HIS A 67 -24.53 -8.88 -14.40
CA HIS A 67 -25.33 -8.47 -15.57
C HIS A 67 -24.46 -7.96 -16.72
N GLY A 68 -23.15 -8.25 -16.75
CA GLY A 68 -22.27 -7.88 -17.87
C GLY A 68 -22.05 -6.38 -18.08
N TRP A 69 -22.38 -5.53 -17.10
CA TRP A 69 -22.01 -4.11 -17.18
C TRP A 69 -20.50 -3.98 -17.28
N THR A 70 -20.02 -3.24 -18.28
CA THR A 70 -18.59 -3.21 -18.60
C THR A 70 -18.04 -1.81 -18.41
N PHE A 71 -16.91 -1.70 -17.73
CA PHE A 71 -16.24 -0.46 -17.36
C PHE A 71 -14.83 -0.42 -17.95
N GLY A 72 -14.52 0.61 -18.71
CA GLY A 72 -13.18 0.81 -19.28
C GLY A 72 -12.36 1.81 -18.47
N ASP A 73 -11.47 2.51 -19.18
CA ASP A 73 -10.61 3.55 -18.66
C ASP A 73 -11.37 4.58 -17.80
N GLU A 74 -10.73 5.02 -16.71
CA GLU A 74 -11.29 5.97 -15.75
C GLU A 74 -12.65 5.55 -15.15
N GLY A 75 -12.97 4.24 -15.20
CA GLY A 75 -14.23 3.70 -14.68
C GLY A 75 -15.45 4.00 -15.55
N ARG A 76 -15.25 4.49 -16.78
CA ARG A 76 -16.36 4.79 -17.69
C ARG A 76 -17.10 3.51 -18.07
N CYS A 77 -18.39 3.43 -17.73
CA CYS A 77 -19.29 2.44 -18.33
C CYS A 77 -19.28 2.58 -19.87
N VAL A 78 -18.89 1.52 -20.56
CA VAL A 78 -18.82 1.45 -22.03
C VAL A 78 -19.84 0.49 -22.62
N PHE A 79 -20.43 -0.39 -21.80
CA PHE A 79 -21.49 -1.29 -22.23
C PHE A 79 -22.44 -1.61 -21.07
N LYS A 80 -23.74 -1.65 -21.39
CA LYS A 80 -24.79 -2.21 -20.53
C LYS A 80 -25.79 -3.00 -21.39
N PRO A 81 -26.37 -4.11 -20.89
CA PRO A 81 -27.24 -4.95 -21.70
C PRO A 81 -28.54 -4.31 -22.17
N SER A 82 -29.05 -3.30 -21.47
CA SER A 82 -30.38 -2.73 -21.79
C SER A 82 -30.42 -1.97 -23.12
N GLY A 83 -29.27 -1.69 -23.75
CA GLY A 83 -29.17 -0.95 -25.01
C GLY A 83 -29.54 0.54 -24.93
N LEU A 84 -30.05 1.00 -23.79
CA LEU A 84 -30.34 2.41 -23.54
C LEU A 84 -29.06 3.26 -23.53
N SER A 85 -29.18 4.57 -23.71
CA SER A 85 -28.05 5.48 -23.59
C SER A 85 -27.39 5.40 -22.20
N ILE A 86 -26.06 5.39 -22.17
CA ILE A 86 -25.28 5.43 -20.93
C ILE A 86 -25.33 6.86 -20.39
N ASN A 87 -25.66 7.02 -19.11
CA ASN A 87 -25.73 8.32 -18.44
C ASN A 87 -24.63 8.44 -17.40
N GLU A 88 -24.43 9.64 -16.86
CA GLU A 88 -23.38 9.94 -15.86
C GLU A 88 -23.38 9.00 -14.65
N LYS A 89 -24.56 8.56 -14.19
CA LYS A 89 -24.69 7.67 -13.03
C LYS A 89 -24.23 6.23 -13.32
N ALA A 90 -24.05 5.88 -14.59
CA ALA A 90 -23.57 4.56 -14.98
C ALA A 90 -22.06 4.42 -14.76
N HIS A 91 -21.27 5.49 -14.81
CA HIS A 91 -19.82 5.42 -14.62
C HIS A 91 -19.44 5.14 -13.16
N LEU A 92 -18.34 4.39 -12.96
CA LEU A 92 -17.74 4.21 -11.64
C LEU A 92 -17.11 5.53 -11.19
N LYS A 93 -17.16 5.80 -9.88
CA LYS A 93 -16.35 6.86 -9.27
C LYS A 93 -14.99 6.26 -8.93
N VAL A 94 -13.98 6.57 -9.72
CA VAL A 94 -12.61 6.08 -9.49
C VAL A 94 -11.91 6.86 -8.38
N HIS A 95 -10.94 6.20 -7.75
CA HIS A 95 -10.01 6.78 -6.80
C HIS A 95 -8.70 7.13 -7.51
N PRO A 96 -8.05 8.27 -7.17
CA PRO A 96 -6.69 8.53 -7.61
C PRO A 96 -5.77 7.34 -7.32
N CYS A 97 -5.09 6.85 -8.37
CA CYS A 97 -4.16 5.74 -8.29
C CYS A 97 -2.93 5.99 -9.16
N THR A 98 -1.78 5.48 -8.73
CA THR A 98 -0.52 5.56 -9.48
C THR A 98 0.36 4.36 -9.19
N GLU A 99 1.29 4.07 -10.10
CA GLU A 99 2.26 2.98 -9.96
C GLU A 99 3.64 3.57 -9.64
N ARG A 100 4.20 3.18 -8.50
CA ARG A 100 5.53 3.64 -8.05
C ARG A 100 6.19 2.58 -7.19
N PHE A 101 7.50 2.42 -7.34
CA PHE A 101 8.29 1.40 -6.64
C PHE A 101 7.74 -0.02 -6.84
N GLY A 102 7.11 -0.31 -7.99
CA GLY A 102 6.46 -1.60 -8.28
C GLY A 102 5.23 -1.91 -7.41
N LEU A 103 4.67 -0.89 -6.74
CA LEU A 103 3.46 -0.96 -5.95
C LEU A 103 2.35 -0.12 -6.60
N ILE A 104 1.10 -0.51 -6.39
CA ILE A 104 -0.08 0.27 -6.74
C ILE A 104 -0.47 1.13 -5.55
N TRP A 105 -0.42 2.44 -5.71
CA TRP A 105 -0.76 3.43 -4.70
C TRP A 105 -2.15 3.98 -4.95
N VAL A 106 -2.94 4.13 -3.90
CA VAL A 106 -4.32 4.67 -3.97
C VAL A 106 -4.53 5.73 -2.89
N SER A 107 -5.23 6.81 -3.25
CA SER A 107 -5.81 7.78 -2.32
C SER A 107 -7.33 7.76 -2.46
N LEU A 108 -8.07 7.72 -1.33
CA LEU A 108 -9.53 7.61 -1.37
C LEU A 108 -10.24 8.90 -1.81
N ASN A 109 -9.56 10.04 -1.67
CA ASN A 109 -10.00 11.37 -2.05
C ASN A 109 -8.90 12.07 -2.85
N PRO A 110 -9.18 13.20 -3.52
CA PRO A 110 -8.15 14.00 -4.17
C PRO A 110 -6.96 14.27 -3.21
N PRO A 111 -5.76 13.76 -3.55
CA PRO A 111 -4.61 13.82 -2.67
C PRO A 111 -4.12 15.26 -2.51
N SER A 112 -3.39 15.53 -1.43
CA SER A 112 -2.75 16.84 -1.20
C SER A 112 -1.30 16.90 -1.63
N THR A 113 -0.68 15.74 -1.86
CA THR A 113 0.74 15.56 -2.20
C THR A 113 0.87 14.40 -3.19
N GLU A 114 2.05 14.20 -3.75
CA GLU A 114 2.41 12.96 -4.45
C GLU A 114 2.70 11.82 -3.44
N PRO A 115 2.76 10.55 -3.88
CA PRO A 115 3.33 9.47 -3.07
C PRO A 115 4.77 9.79 -2.65
N ILE A 116 5.20 9.22 -1.53
CA ILE A 116 6.57 9.42 -1.01
C ILE A 116 7.62 9.10 -2.07
N ASP A 117 8.68 9.93 -2.10
CA ASP A 117 9.86 9.69 -2.90
C ASP A 117 11.08 9.51 -2.00
N LEU A 118 11.65 8.30 -1.99
CA LEU A 118 12.86 8.00 -1.23
C LEU A 118 14.14 8.31 -2.01
N ASN A 119 14.05 8.84 -3.23
CA ASN A 119 15.19 9.07 -4.13
C ASN A 119 16.07 7.82 -4.30
N CYS A 120 15.47 6.63 -4.23
CA CYS A 120 16.18 5.34 -4.33
C CYS A 120 16.10 4.73 -5.74
N GLU A 121 15.19 5.22 -6.58
CA GLU A 121 15.07 4.80 -7.98
C GLU A 121 16.05 5.61 -8.83
N GLY A 122 16.89 4.93 -9.61
CA GLY A 122 17.84 5.56 -10.54
C GLY A 122 19.31 5.49 -10.14
N ASP A 123 19.63 5.01 -8.92
CA ASP A 123 21.01 4.71 -8.54
C ASP A 123 21.56 3.55 -9.41
N VAL A 124 22.63 3.80 -10.15
CA VAL A 124 23.26 2.79 -11.02
C VAL A 124 23.68 1.58 -10.18
N GLY A 125 23.34 0.38 -10.64
CA GLY A 125 23.66 -0.89 -9.97
C GLY A 125 22.61 -1.37 -8.97
N TYR A 126 21.68 -0.49 -8.54
CA TYR A 126 20.57 -0.92 -7.69
C TYR A 126 19.47 -1.59 -8.50
N ARG A 127 19.04 -2.78 -8.06
CA ARG A 127 17.80 -3.43 -8.52
C ARG A 127 16.77 -3.46 -7.40
N ARG A 128 15.50 -3.53 -7.80
CA ARG A 128 14.36 -3.57 -6.90
C ARG A 128 13.82 -5.00 -6.73
N ILE A 129 13.59 -5.38 -5.48
CA ILE A 129 13.01 -6.66 -5.07
C ILE A 129 11.80 -6.38 -4.18
N HIS A 130 10.75 -7.19 -4.29
CA HIS A 130 9.54 -7.07 -3.49
C HIS A 130 9.35 -8.28 -2.59
N THR A 131 8.94 -8.04 -1.35
CA THR A 131 8.33 -9.12 -0.57
C THR A 131 6.88 -9.34 -0.99
N SER A 132 6.31 -10.47 -0.58
CA SER A 132 4.86 -10.67 -0.68
C SER A 132 4.12 -9.66 0.18
N ALA A 133 2.99 -9.15 -0.33
CA ALA A 133 2.09 -8.33 0.47
C ALA A 133 1.23 -9.24 1.36
N THR A 134 1.23 -9.01 2.67
CA THR A 134 0.54 -9.86 3.65
C THR A 134 -0.31 -9.02 4.58
N VAL A 135 -1.50 -9.52 4.95
CA VAL A 135 -2.37 -8.84 5.91
C VAL A 135 -2.02 -9.28 7.33
N TRP A 136 -1.71 -8.32 8.19
CA TRP A 136 -1.41 -8.53 9.60
C TRP A 136 -2.59 -8.13 10.46
N ARG A 137 -2.82 -8.84 11.57
CA ARG A 137 -3.89 -8.56 12.55
C ARG A 137 -3.44 -7.53 13.57
N SER A 138 -2.94 -6.41 13.09
CA SER A 138 -2.52 -5.28 13.91
C SER A 138 -2.85 -3.96 13.23
N ASN A 139 -3.12 -2.94 14.06
CA ASN A 139 -3.33 -1.59 13.57
C ASN A 139 -1.98 -0.99 13.11
N PRO A 140 -1.97 -0.08 12.14
CA PRO A 140 -0.71 0.36 11.54
C PRO A 140 0.15 1.19 12.50
N VAL A 141 -0.42 1.89 13.49
CA VAL A 141 0.35 2.65 14.51
C VAL A 141 1.24 1.71 15.31
N GLN A 142 0.66 0.61 15.79
CA GLN A 142 1.36 -0.41 16.56
C GLN A 142 2.46 -1.09 15.74
N ILE A 143 2.23 -1.31 14.44
CA ILE A 143 3.25 -1.87 13.55
C ILE A 143 4.43 -0.90 13.40
N ILE A 144 4.17 0.40 13.17
CA ILE A 144 5.23 1.42 13.07
C ILE A 144 5.99 1.54 14.39
N GLU A 145 5.31 1.61 15.54
CA GLU A 145 5.96 1.65 16.85
C GLU A 145 6.84 0.41 17.08
N THR A 146 6.36 -0.78 16.70
CA THR A 146 7.12 -2.02 16.81
C THR A 146 8.33 -2.03 15.86
N LEU A 147 8.18 -1.55 14.63
CA LEU A 147 9.27 -1.41 13.66
C LEU A 147 10.37 -0.46 14.18
N LEU A 148 9.99 0.67 14.76
CA LEU A 148 10.93 1.66 15.32
C LEU A 148 11.56 1.23 16.64
N ALA A 149 10.89 0.37 17.41
CA ALA A 149 11.43 -0.20 18.64
C ALA A 149 12.38 -1.37 18.39
N GLN A 150 12.52 -1.86 17.15
CA GLN A 150 13.49 -2.89 16.83
C GLN A 150 14.90 -2.40 17.15
N ASN A 151 15.58 -3.16 17.98
CA ASN A 151 17.00 -2.96 18.23
C ASN A 151 17.81 -3.89 17.32
N ASN A 152 17.67 -3.72 16.01
CA ASN A 152 18.45 -4.47 15.03
C ASN A 152 19.69 -3.65 14.63
N PRO A 153 20.91 -4.01 15.08
CA PRO A 153 22.12 -3.23 14.84
C PRO A 153 22.51 -3.16 13.36
N SER A 154 21.96 -4.04 12.52
CA SER A 154 22.19 -4.05 11.07
C SER A 154 21.40 -2.97 10.34
N PHE A 155 20.35 -2.43 10.96
CA PHE A 155 19.60 -1.29 10.45
C PHE A 155 20.31 0.02 10.78
N VAL A 156 20.59 0.80 9.74
CA VAL A 156 21.16 2.14 9.82
C VAL A 156 20.21 3.13 9.15
N ASP A 157 20.26 4.38 9.59
CA ASP A 157 19.45 5.48 9.06
C ASP A 157 17.93 5.19 9.06
N LEU A 158 17.44 4.50 10.10
CA LEU A 158 16.03 4.15 10.25
C LEU A 158 15.17 5.41 10.48
N ALA A 159 14.21 5.63 9.59
CA ALA A 159 13.25 6.73 9.65
C ALA A 159 11.83 6.23 9.42
N ALA A 160 10.85 6.96 9.95
CA ALA A 160 9.43 6.69 9.70
C ALA A 160 8.76 7.93 9.10
N GLU A 161 7.87 7.68 8.16
CA GLU A 161 7.18 8.70 7.38
C GLU A 161 5.67 8.53 7.54
N VAL A 162 4.97 9.66 7.57
CA VAL A 162 3.51 9.66 7.66
C VAL A 162 2.88 9.33 6.29
N PRO A 163 1.72 8.65 6.25
CA PRO A 163 1.01 8.09 7.39
C PRO A 163 1.64 6.85 8.02
N PHE A 164 2.18 5.87 7.27
CA PHE A 164 2.64 4.59 7.84
C PHE A 164 3.72 3.91 7.00
N PHE A 165 4.90 4.53 6.92
CA PHE A 165 6.07 3.95 6.27
C PHE A 165 7.26 3.96 7.19
N VAL A 166 8.10 2.92 7.10
CA VAL A 166 9.42 2.88 7.72
C VAL A 166 10.43 2.59 6.64
N HIS A 167 11.51 3.36 6.59
CA HIS A 167 12.59 3.13 5.64
C HIS A 167 13.95 3.25 6.32
N GLY A 168 14.97 2.66 5.70
CA GLY A 168 16.33 2.68 6.19
C GLY A 168 17.23 1.80 5.33
N ALA A 169 18.47 1.64 5.74
CA ALA A 169 19.42 0.73 5.11
C ALA A 169 19.78 -0.42 6.04
N VAL A 170 19.93 -1.62 5.48
CA VAL A 170 20.36 -2.83 6.16
C VAL A 170 21.70 -3.24 5.58
N LYS A 171 22.71 -3.39 6.43
CA LYS A 171 24.01 -3.94 6.04
C LYS A 171 24.00 -5.45 6.23
N SER A 172 24.32 -6.17 5.16
CA SER A 172 24.55 -7.62 5.17
C SER A 172 25.98 -7.94 5.59
N ASP A 173 26.20 -9.16 6.08
CA ASP A 173 27.51 -9.64 6.54
C ASP A 173 28.57 -9.63 5.42
N ASP A 174 28.15 -9.76 4.17
CA ASP A 174 28.99 -9.71 2.96
C ASP A 174 29.41 -8.28 2.58
N GLY A 175 28.96 -7.27 3.34
CA GLY A 175 29.20 -5.85 3.08
C GLY A 175 28.19 -5.19 2.14
N THR A 176 27.26 -5.94 1.57
CA THR A 176 26.19 -5.40 0.71
C THR A 176 25.25 -4.54 1.55
N THR A 177 24.86 -3.38 1.02
CA THR A 177 23.86 -2.51 1.65
C THR A 177 22.55 -2.56 0.89
N HIS A 178 21.48 -2.92 1.59
CA HIS A 178 20.11 -2.98 1.08
C HIS A 178 19.30 -1.83 1.64
N ARG A 179 18.74 -0.95 0.81
CA ARG A 179 17.73 0.01 1.27
C ARG A 179 16.37 -0.69 1.33
N ARG A 180 15.60 -0.47 2.39
CA ARG A 180 14.30 -1.09 2.59
C ARG A 180 13.26 -0.02 2.85
N LEU A 181 12.11 -0.13 2.18
CA LEU A 181 10.88 0.59 2.51
C LEU A 181 9.85 -0.44 2.94
N VAL A 182 9.41 -0.37 4.18
CA VAL A 182 8.27 -1.14 4.70
C VAL A 182 7.06 -0.22 4.72
N SER A 183 5.96 -0.66 4.10
CA SER A 183 4.68 0.03 4.16
C SER A 183 3.67 -0.75 4.99
N CYS A 184 2.85 -0.04 5.76
CA CYS A 184 1.77 -0.61 6.56
C CYS A 184 0.46 0.10 6.22
N ALA A 185 -0.17 -0.28 5.11
CA ALA A 185 -1.43 0.33 4.68
C ALA A 185 -2.62 -0.23 5.50
N PRO A 186 -3.40 0.61 6.18
CA PRO A 186 -4.55 0.14 6.96
C PRO A 186 -5.63 -0.43 6.04
N SER A 187 -5.88 -1.73 6.14
CA SER A 187 -7.05 -2.35 5.51
C SER A 187 -8.31 -1.92 6.24
N ASP A 188 -8.27 -1.88 7.58
CA ASP A 188 -9.28 -1.32 8.47
C ASP A 188 -8.64 -0.88 9.81
N ASN A 189 -9.42 -0.76 10.89
CA ASN A 189 -8.92 -0.33 12.20
C ASN A 189 -8.17 -1.43 12.98
N ARG A 190 -8.17 -2.68 12.50
CA ARG A 190 -7.60 -3.86 13.18
C ARG A 190 -6.57 -4.60 12.33
N THR A 191 -6.56 -4.36 11.02
CA THR A 191 -5.73 -5.07 10.07
C THR A 191 -5.01 -4.12 9.12
N SER A 192 -3.80 -4.49 8.75
CA SER A 192 -2.94 -3.71 7.86
C SER A 192 -2.33 -4.60 6.80
N LEU A 193 -2.31 -4.16 5.56
CA LEU A 193 -1.50 -4.74 4.49
C LEU A 193 -0.05 -4.28 4.68
N VAL A 194 0.85 -5.24 4.86
CA VAL A 194 2.29 -5.00 5.00
C VAL A 194 3.03 -5.58 3.82
N THR A 195 3.89 -4.77 3.22
CA THR A 195 4.80 -5.16 2.14
C THR A 195 6.09 -4.36 2.24
N ALA A 196 7.18 -4.92 1.73
CA ALA A 196 8.47 -4.24 1.67
C ALA A 196 9.01 -4.19 0.24
N VAL A 197 9.62 -3.06 -0.08
CA VAL A 197 10.44 -2.85 -1.27
C VAL A 197 11.88 -2.79 -0.83
N ILE A 198 12.75 -3.54 -1.51
CA ILE A 198 14.16 -3.63 -1.21
C ILE A 198 14.93 -3.17 -2.44
N TRP A 199 15.84 -2.22 -2.27
CA TRP A 199 16.82 -1.85 -3.29
C TRP A 199 18.18 -2.38 -2.89
N THR A 200 18.79 -3.21 -3.73
CA THR A 200 20.09 -3.82 -3.48
C THR A 200 21.07 -3.51 -4.61
N ASN A 201 22.30 -3.18 -4.23
CA ASN A 201 23.43 -3.03 -5.14
C ASN A 201 24.47 -4.11 -4.82
N SER A 202 24.15 -5.35 -5.18
CA SER A 202 25.01 -6.51 -4.97
C SER A 202 25.91 -6.82 -6.19
N ASP A 203 26.16 -5.85 -7.07
CA ASP A 203 26.84 -6.07 -8.36
C ASP A 203 26.25 -7.26 -9.16
N GLY A 204 24.97 -7.57 -8.97
CA GLY A 204 24.28 -8.71 -9.59
C GLY A 204 24.56 -10.10 -8.98
N HIS A 205 25.27 -10.19 -7.85
CA HIS A 205 25.71 -11.47 -7.25
C HIS A 205 24.91 -11.93 -6.01
N GLY A 206 23.91 -11.16 -5.55
CA GLY A 206 23.04 -11.56 -4.44
C GLY A 206 21.83 -12.38 -4.91
N ASP A 207 21.48 -13.45 -4.19
CA ASP A 207 20.26 -14.22 -4.42
C ASP A 207 19.03 -13.45 -3.89
N ASP A 208 18.17 -13.00 -4.81
CA ASP A 208 16.93 -12.28 -4.47
C ASP A 208 16.05 -13.07 -3.50
N ALA A 209 16.03 -14.40 -3.60
CA ALA A 209 15.24 -15.25 -2.72
C ALA A 209 15.75 -15.22 -1.28
N GLU A 210 17.06 -15.24 -1.07
CA GLU A 210 17.65 -15.15 0.27
C GLU A 210 17.48 -13.74 0.86
N ILE A 211 17.59 -12.67 0.06
CA ILE A 211 17.31 -11.30 0.51
C ILE A 211 15.84 -11.14 0.95
N VAL A 212 14.91 -11.69 0.17
CA VAL A 212 13.48 -11.69 0.52
C VAL A 212 13.24 -12.49 1.78
N LYS A 213 13.82 -13.68 1.90
CA LYS A 213 13.67 -14.56 3.06
C LYS A 213 14.21 -13.92 4.34
N ALA A 214 15.38 -13.30 4.30
CA ALA A 214 15.93 -12.55 5.43
C ALA A 214 15.01 -11.39 5.82
N THR A 215 14.53 -10.62 4.83
CA THR A 215 13.58 -9.53 5.06
C THR A 215 12.28 -10.01 5.69
N MET A 216 11.73 -11.13 5.21
CA MET A 216 10.52 -11.72 5.75
C MET A 216 10.71 -12.26 7.17
N ALA A 217 11.88 -12.82 7.49
CA ALA A 217 12.21 -13.25 8.85
C ALA A 217 12.21 -12.08 9.85
N ASP A 218 12.83 -10.95 9.49
CA ASP A 218 12.78 -9.73 10.29
C ASP A 218 11.32 -9.28 10.50
N LEU A 219 10.53 -9.26 9.43
CA LEU A 219 9.13 -8.83 9.47
C LEU A 219 8.24 -9.80 10.26
N ASP A 220 8.53 -11.09 10.27
CA ASP A 220 7.77 -12.08 11.05
C ASP A 220 7.97 -11.90 12.56
N GLU A 221 9.17 -11.52 13.01
CA GLU A 221 9.43 -11.17 14.42
C GLU A 221 8.61 -9.94 14.85
N VAL A 222 8.59 -8.90 14.00
CA VAL A 222 7.77 -7.70 14.18
C VAL A 222 6.30 -8.06 14.25
N LYS A 223 5.83 -8.85 13.28
CA LYS A 223 4.44 -9.30 13.22
C LYS A 223 4.06 -10.03 14.50
N SER A 224 4.87 -10.97 14.96
CA SER A 224 4.59 -11.70 16.21
C SER A 224 4.48 -10.77 17.41
N THR A 225 5.24 -9.68 17.46
CA THR A 225 5.20 -8.72 18.56
C THR A 225 3.99 -7.79 18.44
N ALA A 226 3.77 -7.24 17.25
CA ALA A 226 2.69 -6.31 16.92
C ALA A 226 1.29 -6.95 17.00
N GLU A 227 1.14 -8.25 16.76
CA GLU A 227 -0.16 -8.93 16.90
C GLU A 227 -0.48 -9.34 18.36
N LYS A 228 0.52 -9.35 19.25
CA LYS A 228 0.36 -9.72 20.67
C LYS A 228 0.17 -8.51 21.60
N ALA A 229 0.66 -7.33 21.22
CA ALA A 229 0.57 -6.18 22.09
C ALA A 229 -0.91 -5.75 22.28
N PRO A 230 -1.28 -5.30 23.50
CA PRO A 230 -2.66 -4.96 23.84
C PRO A 230 -3.20 -3.87 22.90
N GLY A 231 -4.53 -3.83 22.74
CA GLY A 231 -5.25 -2.98 21.79
C GLY A 231 -4.81 -1.50 21.78
N PRO A 232 -5.24 -0.74 20.76
CA PRO A 232 -4.47 0.39 20.21
C PRO A 232 -3.80 1.22 21.30
N ALA A 233 -2.47 1.36 21.20
CA ALA A 233 -1.69 2.24 22.04
C ALA A 233 -2.43 3.58 22.15
N SER A 234 -2.61 4.07 23.37
CA SER A 234 -3.41 5.27 23.61
C SER A 234 -2.97 6.40 22.66
N ALA A 235 -3.95 7.18 22.22
CA ALA A 235 -3.72 8.41 21.47
C ALA A 235 -3.06 9.51 22.35
N ASP A 236 -2.41 9.13 23.44
CA ASP A 236 -1.67 10.04 24.28
C ASP A 236 -0.48 10.57 23.48
N ILE A 237 -0.27 11.88 23.60
CA ILE A 237 0.88 12.55 23.02
C ILE A 237 2.12 11.95 23.69
N PRO A 238 3.04 11.35 22.91
CA PRO A 238 4.21 10.70 23.50
C PRO A 238 5.08 11.75 24.21
N VAL A 239 5.53 11.41 25.41
CA VAL A 239 6.50 12.19 26.19
C VAL A 239 7.88 11.57 25.94
N GLY A 240 8.78 12.31 25.29
CA GLY A 240 10.17 11.88 25.06
C GLY A 240 10.74 12.29 23.70
N ASP A 241 12.06 12.12 23.57
CA ASP A 241 12.84 12.44 22.38
C ASP A 241 13.24 11.15 21.66
N GLY A 242 12.85 11.00 20.38
CA GLY A 242 13.16 9.82 19.55
C GLY A 242 12.23 9.66 18.35
N SER A 243 12.63 8.85 17.37
CA SER A 243 11.94 8.71 16.07
C SER A 243 10.48 8.31 16.19
N SER A 244 10.14 7.44 17.17
CA SER A 244 8.75 7.04 17.45
C SER A 244 7.89 8.20 17.97
N ALA A 245 8.43 8.99 18.91
CA ALA A 245 7.72 10.15 19.46
C ALA A 245 7.57 11.28 18.43
N GLU A 246 8.57 11.49 17.58
CA GLU A 246 8.49 12.44 16.47
C GLU A 246 7.44 12.03 15.44
N TRP A 247 7.50 10.79 14.95
CA TRP A 247 6.55 10.27 13.98
C TRP A 247 5.11 10.33 14.49
N LYS A 248 4.86 9.94 15.75
CA LYS A 248 3.51 9.97 16.34
C LYS A 248 2.98 11.40 16.49
N ARG A 249 3.83 12.40 16.79
CA ARG A 249 3.43 13.82 16.76
C ARG A 249 2.99 14.26 15.37
N GLN A 250 3.78 13.95 14.33
CA GLN A 250 3.44 14.26 12.94
C GLN A 250 2.13 13.56 12.52
N PHE A 251 1.96 12.29 12.92
CA PHE A 251 0.75 11.53 12.65
C PHE A 251 -0.50 12.14 13.30
N LEU A 252 -0.43 12.56 14.58
CA LEU A 252 -1.53 13.23 15.26
C LEU A 252 -1.89 14.58 14.59
N THR A 253 -0.90 15.34 14.14
CA THR A 253 -1.12 16.55 13.34
C THR A 253 -1.85 16.23 12.03
N LEU A 254 -1.42 15.18 11.30
CA LEU A 254 -2.07 14.71 10.08
C LEU A 254 -3.53 14.28 10.32
N MET A 255 -3.82 13.76 11.51
CA MET A 255 -5.16 13.37 11.94
C MET A 255 -6.03 14.55 12.37
N GLY A 256 -5.50 15.78 12.39
CA GLY A 256 -6.21 16.96 12.89
C GLY A 256 -6.37 16.96 14.41
N GLN A 257 -5.56 16.16 15.12
CA GLN A 257 -5.54 16.02 16.58
C GLN A 257 -4.32 16.73 17.20
N GLY A 258 -3.63 17.57 16.42
CA GLY A 258 -2.46 18.33 16.88
C GLY A 258 -2.85 19.53 17.75
N VAL A 259 -2.06 19.74 18.81
CA VAL A 259 -2.12 20.85 19.79
C VAL A 259 -2.23 22.21 19.07
N GLU A 260 -3.30 22.97 19.36
CA GLU A 260 -3.24 24.44 19.24
C GLU A 260 -2.14 24.91 20.19
N ARG A 261 -1.13 25.59 19.61
CA ARG A 261 0.01 26.14 20.36
C ARG A 261 -0.41 27.11 21.45
#